data_AF-A0A2H0VHI4-F1
#
_entry.id   AF-A0A2H0VHI4-F1
#
_cell.length_a   1.000
_cell.length_b   1.000
_cell.length_c   1.000
_cell.angle_alpha   90.00
_cell.angle_beta   90.00
_cell.angle_gamma   90.00
#
_symmetry.space_group_name_H-M   'P 1'
#
loop_
_entity.id
_entity.type
_entity.pdbx_description
1 polymer ?
#
loop_
_entity_poly.entity_id
_entity_poly.type
_entity_poly.pdbx_seq_one_letter_code
_entity_poly.pdbx_strand_id
1 'polypeptide(L)'
;MDYLSPLLIAGFAGGVIRGLVGFTKHQFAFKESKFDLPYFFVMVFISGIVGFTVTAAVKGLDISILGLEFGPALAFVTGYAGGDFIENLYKILFKTDTFLGFGE
;
A
#
# COMPACT_ATOMS: atom_id res chain seq x y z
N MET A 1 -17.85 3.70 -17.19
CA MET A 1 -18.01 2.59 -16.22
C MET A 1 -17.29 3.01 -14.95
N ASP A 2 -17.99 3.13 -13.82
CA ASP A 2 -17.38 3.55 -12.55
C ASP A 2 -16.43 2.46 -12.01
N TYR A 3 -15.15 2.52 -12.38
CA TYR A 3 -14.12 1.60 -11.90
C TYR A 3 -13.68 1.86 -10.46
N LEU A 4 -14.41 2.68 -9.69
CA LEU A 4 -14.01 3.05 -8.32
C LEU A 4 -14.01 1.85 -7.37
N SER A 5 -15.04 1.00 -7.40
CA SER A 5 -15.09 -0.18 -6.54
C SER A 5 -14.01 -1.23 -6.88
N PRO A 6 -13.76 -1.62 -8.15
CA PRO A 6 -12.68 -2.55 -8.49
C PRO A 6 -11.29 -2.06 -8.07
N LEU A 7 -11.01 -0.76 -8.24
CA LEU A 7 -9.71 -0.20 -7.86
C LEU A 7 -9.50 -0.26 -6.34
N LEU A 8 -10.49 0.15 -5.57
CA LEU A 8 -10.37 0.17 -4.11
C LEU A 8 -10.26 -1.23 -3.51
N ILE A 9 -11.01 -2.19 -4.07
CA ILE A 9 -10.90 -3.60 -3.67
C ILE A 9 -9.51 -4.16 -4.02
N ALA A 10 -8.98 -3.84 -5.20
CA ALA A 10 -7.63 -4.25 -5.60
C ALA A 10 -6.55 -3.64 -4.68
N GLY A 11 -6.67 -2.36 -4.33
CA GLY A 11 -5.78 -1.69 -3.38
C GLY A 11 -5.82 -2.29 -1.98
N PHE A 12 -7.02 -2.58 -1.47
CA PHE A 12 -7.18 -3.30 -0.21
C PHE A 12 -6.53 -4.68 -0.25
N ALA A 13 -6.76 -5.45 -1.33
CA ALA A 13 -6.17 -6.77 -1.51
C ALA A 13 -4.63 -6.71 -1.53
N GLY A 14 -4.04 -5.70 -2.18
CA GLY A 14 -2.59 -5.46 -2.14
C GLY A 14 -2.10 -5.23 -0.71
N GLY A 15 -2.79 -4.39 0.06
CA GLY A 15 -2.49 -4.12 1.47
C GLY A 15 -2.59 -5.37 2.36
N VAL A 16 -3.57 -6.24 2.11
CA VAL A 16 -3.71 -7.53 2.80
C VAL A 16 -2.53 -8.44 2.50
N ILE A 17 -2.14 -8.59 1.22
CA ILE A 17 -0.99 -9.42 0.83
C ILE A 17 0.29 -8.91 1.50
N ARG A 18 0.50 -7.59 1.58
CA ARG A 18 1.61 -6.98 2.33
C ARG A 18 1.60 -7.39 3.81
N GLY A 19 0.43 -7.32 4.45
CA GLY A 19 0.25 -7.72 5.85
C GLY A 19 0.58 -9.19 6.07
N LEU A 20 0.12 -10.07 5.18
CA LEU A 20 0.42 -11.51 5.21
C LEU A 20 1.91 -11.80 5.02
N VAL A 21 2.58 -11.14 4.08
CA VAL A 21 4.02 -11.27 3.86
C VAL A 21 4.80 -10.79 5.08
N GLY A 22 4.44 -9.63 5.64
CA GLY A 22 5.08 -9.09 6.85
C GLY A 22 4.94 -10.02 8.05
N PHE A 23 3.74 -10.58 8.24
CA PHE A 23 3.49 -11.54 9.30
C PHE A 23 4.28 -12.84 9.10
N THR A 24 4.30 -13.37 7.88
CA THR A 24 5.06 -14.59 7.53
C THR A 24 6.55 -14.39 7.81
N LYS A 25 7.11 -13.23 7.42
CA LYS A 25 8.50 -12.87 7.75
C LYS A 25 8.76 -12.82 9.25
N HIS A 26 7.82 -12.25 10.03
CA HIS A 26 7.93 -12.22 11.48
C HIS A 26 7.96 -13.63 12.07
N GLN A 27 7.08 -14.53 11.62
CA GLN A 27 7.08 -15.93 12.08
C GLN A 27 8.38 -16.67 11.77
N PHE A 28 8.96 -16.46 10.58
CA PHE A 28 10.24 -17.09 10.23
C PHE A 28 11.44 -16.50 10.98
N ALA A 29 11.39 -15.21 11.34
CA ALA A 29 12.47 -14.56 12.08
C ALA A 29 12.51 -14.96 13.56
N PHE A 30 11.34 -15.26 14.17
CA PHE A 30 11.23 -15.57 15.60
C PHE A 30 10.74 -17.00 15.82
N LYS A 31 11.66 -17.91 16.21
CA LYS A 31 11.38 -19.35 16.42
C LYS A 31 10.35 -19.66 17.53
N GLU A 32 10.06 -18.73 18.44
CA GLU A 32 9.10 -18.92 19.54
C GLU A 32 8.01 -17.83 19.60
N SER A 33 7.50 -17.36 18.45
CA SER A 33 6.38 -16.42 18.50
C SER A 33 5.07 -17.18 18.76
N LYS A 34 4.38 -16.84 19.86
CA LYS A 34 3.02 -17.33 20.11
C LYS A 34 2.10 -16.72 19.06
N PHE A 35 1.47 -17.56 18.25
CA PHE A 35 0.52 -17.12 17.23
C PHE A 35 -0.75 -16.59 17.90
N ASP A 36 -0.88 -15.28 17.94
CA ASP A 36 -2.09 -14.59 18.41
C ASP A 36 -3.02 -14.33 17.20
N LEU A 37 -4.10 -15.12 17.11
CA LEU A 37 -5.09 -15.04 16.03
C LEU A 37 -5.71 -13.64 15.92
N PRO A 38 -6.25 -13.05 17.01
CA PRO A 38 -6.82 -11.71 16.96
C PRO A 38 -5.82 -10.66 16.44
N TYR A 39 -4.59 -10.67 16.95
CA TYR A 39 -3.54 -9.75 16.53
C TYR A 39 -3.21 -9.91 15.04
N PHE A 40 -3.10 -11.14 14.56
CA PHE A 40 -2.89 -11.42 13.14
C PHE A 40 -3.97 -10.80 12.26
N PHE A 41 -5.25 -11.07 12.55
CA PHE A 41 -6.35 -10.55 11.74
C PHE A 41 -6.44 -9.03 11.80
N VAL A 42 -6.25 -8.44 12.98
CA VAL A 42 -6.25 -6.97 13.16
C VAL A 42 -5.13 -6.35 12.34
N MET A 43 -3.91 -6.88 12.40
CA MET A 43 -2.77 -6.31 11.68
C MET A 43 -2.90 -6.44 10.16
N VAL A 44 -3.38 -7.59 9.68
CA VAL A 44 -3.65 -7.80 8.25
C VAL A 44 -4.76 -6.86 7.76
N PHE A 45 -5.81 -6.68 8.57
CA PHE A 45 -6.91 -5.78 8.24
C PHE A 45 -6.49 -4.31 8.21
N ILE A 46 -5.71 -3.86 9.20
CA ILE A 46 -5.11 -2.52 9.21
C ILE A 46 -4.24 -2.32 7.97
N SER A 47 -3.41 -3.31 7.61
CA SER A 47 -2.60 -3.23 6.39
C SER A 47 -3.47 -3.11 5.12
N GLY A 48 -4.60 -3.82 5.08
CA GLY A 48 -5.61 -3.66 4.02
C GLY A 48 -6.20 -2.25 3.96
N ILE A 49 -6.58 -1.66 5.10
CA ILE A 49 -7.10 -0.28 5.18
C ILE A 49 -6.06 0.72 4.67
N VAL A 50 -4.78 0.54 5.02
CA VAL A 50 -3.69 1.37 4.49
C VAL A 50 -3.64 1.27 2.96
N GLY A 51 -3.65 0.06 2.41
CA GLY A 51 -3.66 -0.14 0.96
C GLY A 51 -4.87 0.50 0.26
N PHE A 52 -6.06 0.35 0.84
CA PHE A 52 -7.28 1.00 0.37
C PHE A 52 -7.14 2.54 0.33
N THR A 53 -6.64 3.12 1.42
CA THR A 53 -6.54 4.57 1.58
C THR A 53 -5.52 5.16 0.61
N VAL A 54 -4.37 4.49 0.45
CA VAL A 54 -3.33 4.89 -0.49
C VAL A 54 -3.84 4.85 -1.93
N THR A 55 -4.51 3.77 -2.32
CA THR A 55 -5.10 3.65 -3.67
C THR A 55 -6.17 4.71 -3.91
N ALA A 56 -7.00 5.04 -2.90
CA ALA A 56 -7.98 6.12 -3.01
C ALA A 56 -7.32 7.49 -3.24
N ALA A 57 -6.26 7.78 -2.49
CA ALA A 57 -5.51 9.03 -2.63
C ALA A 57 -4.86 9.15 -4.01
N VAL A 58 -4.18 8.08 -4.47
CA VAL A 58 -3.51 8.07 -5.77
C VAL A 58 -4.49 8.18 -6.93
N LYS A 59 -5.65 7.52 -6.83
CA LYS A 59 -6.71 7.69 -7.84
C LYS A 59 -7.21 9.14 -7.91
N GLY A 60 -7.30 9.82 -6.79
CA GLY A 60 -7.72 11.23 -6.73
C GLY A 60 -6.76 12.21 -7.39
N LEU A 61 -5.51 11.80 -7.64
CA LEU A 61 -4.49 12.62 -8.29
C LEU A 61 -4.52 12.53 -9.84
N ASP A 62 -5.40 11.70 -10.40
CA ASP A 62 -5.60 11.49 -11.85
C ASP A 62 -4.29 11.28 -12.63
N ILE A 63 -3.37 10.55 -12.01
CA ILE A 63 -2.02 10.34 -12.54
C ILE A 63 -2.02 9.20 -13.55
N SER A 64 -1.41 9.43 -14.71
CA SER A 64 -1.06 8.37 -15.65
C SER A 64 0.34 7.83 -15.33
N ILE A 65 0.45 6.54 -15.08
CA ILE A 65 1.73 5.88 -14.79
C ILE A 65 2.18 5.16 -16.06
N LEU A 66 3.35 5.52 -16.60
CA LEU A 66 3.91 4.90 -17.82
C LEU A 66 2.98 4.98 -19.04
N GLY A 67 2.14 6.01 -19.12
CA GLY A 67 1.15 6.16 -20.20
C GLY A 67 -0.03 5.19 -20.12
N LEU A 68 -0.14 4.43 -19.02
CA LEU A 68 -1.29 3.58 -18.71
C LEU A 68 -2.23 4.30 -17.74
N GLU A 69 -3.52 4.16 -17.99
CA GLU A 69 -4.55 4.59 -17.04
C GLU A 69 -4.43 3.81 -15.73
N PHE A 70 -4.78 4.47 -14.63
CA PHE A 70 -4.75 3.86 -13.30
C PHE A 70 -5.84 2.79 -13.17
N GLY A 71 -5.50 1.55 -13.55
CA GLY A 71 -6.38 0.39 -13.52
C GLY A 71 -6.23 -0.48 -12.25
N PRO A 72 -7.02 -1.57 -12.13
CA PRO A 72 -7.01 -2.45 -10.96
C PRO A 72 -5.65 -3.10 -10.66
N ALA A 73 -4.85 -3.42 -11.67
CA ALA A 73 -3.52 -4.00 -11.47
C ALA A 73 -2.55 -3.01 -10.81
N LEU A 74 -2.54 -1.75 -11.27
CA LEU A 74 -1.76 -0.69 -10.63
C LEU A 74 -2.29 -0.39 -9.23
N ALA A 75 -3.60 -0.37 -9.06
CA ALA A 75 -4.23 -0.19 -7.76
C ALA A 75 -3.79 -1.25 -6.74
N PHE A 76 -3.66 -2.51 -7.15
CA PHE A 76 -3.12 -3.59 -6.33
C PHE A 76 -1.67 -3.36 -5.93
N VAL A 77 -0.81 -2.99 -6.87
CA VAL A 77 0.61 -2.71 -6.60
C VAL A 77 0.77 -1.50 -5.68
N THR A 78 0.03 -0.44 -5.93
CA THR A 78 -0.04 0.76 -5.09
C THR A 78 -0.48 0.41 -3.67
N GLY A 79 -1.52 -0.41 -3.51
CA GLY A 79 -1.97 -0.88 -2.20
C GLY A 79 -0.97 -1.78 -1.48
N TYR A 80 -0.24 -2.64 -2.22
CA TYR A 80 0.82 -3.50 -1.68
C TYR A 80 2.05 -2.71 -1.23
N ALA A 81 2.43 -1.64 -1.95
CA ALA A 81 3.50 -0.75 -1.53
C ALA A 81 3.05 0.13 -0.34
N GLY A 82 1.79 0.58 -0.33
CA GLY A 82 1.19 1.29 0.79
C GLY A 82 1.85 2.66 1.03
N GLY A 83 2.24 2.94 2.28
CA GLY A 83 2.85 4.23 2.66
C GLY A 83 4.11 4.57 1.85
N ASP A 84 4.95 3.57 1.55
CA ASP A 84 6.18 3.74 0.77
C ASP A 84 5.87 4.26 -0.64
N PHE A 85 4.71 3.91 -1.20
CA PHE A 85 4.30 4.43 -2.50
C PHE A 85 4.04 5.94 -2.44
N ILE A 86 3.32 6.41 -1.42
CA ILE A 86 3.02 7.85 -1.24
C ILE A 86 4.31 8.62 -0.98
N GLU A 87 5.19 8.10 -0.14
CA GLU A 87 6.47 8.75 0.13
C GLU A 87 7.29 8.92 -1.16
N ASN A 88 7.43 7.86 -1.95
CA ASN A 88 8.17 7.93 -3.20
C ASN A 88 7.47 8.81 -4.25
N LEU A 89 6.14 8.80 -4.29
CA LEU A 89 5.38 9.71 -5.15
C LEU A 89 5.61 11.17 -4.75
N TYR A 90 5.61 11.47 -3.45
CA TYR A 90 5.93 12.80 -2.94
C TYR A 90 7.34 13.24 -3.36
N LYS A 91 8.35 12.39 -3.18
CA LYS A 91 9.72 12.67 -3.60
C LYS A 91 9.83 13.01 -5.09
N ILE A 92 9.12 12.27 -5.95
CA ILE A 92 9.07 12.51 -7.40
C ILE A 92 8.40 13.85 -7.72
N LEU A 93 7.23 14.11 -7.14
CA LEU A 93 6.43 15.32 -7.42
C LEU A 93 7.16 16.60 -6.99
N PHE A 94 7.81 16.56 -5.82
CA PHE A 94 8.50 17.72 -5.26
C PHE A 94 10.00 17.76 -5.57
N LYS A 95 10.52 16.78 -6.32
CA LYS A 95 11.95 16.63 -6.64
C LYS A 95 12.85 16.77 -5.40
N THR A 96 12.46 16.10 -4.32
CA THR A 96 13.18 16.12 -3.04
C THR A 96 13.54 14.71 -2.63
N ASP A 97 14.70 14.53 -2.01
CA ASP A 97 15.15 13.22 -1.52
C ASP A 97 14.60 12.91 -0.12
N THR A 98 14.05 13.92 0.57
CA THR A 98 13.62 13.84 1.98
C THR A 98 12.17 14.33 2.16
N PHE A 99 11.35 13.55 2.86
CA PHE A 99 9.93 13.86 3.11
C PHE A 99 9.70 15.21 3.81
N LEU A 100 10.64 15.65 4.65
CA LEU A 100 10.58 16.91 5.41
C LEU A 100 11.40 18.07 4.82
N GLY A 101 12.01 17.91 3.64
CA GLY A 101 12.78 18.99 3.00
C GLY A 101 14.03 19.46 3.77
N PHE A 102 14.49 18.73 4.79
CA PHE A 102 15.79 18.98 5.44
C PHE A 102 16.89 18.17 4.76
N GLY A 103 17.26 18.57 3.55
CA GLY A 103 18.34 17.95 2.79
C GLY A 103 18.72 18.84 1.62
N GLU A 104 19.70 19.72 1.90
CA GLU A 104 20.40 20.71 1.05
C GLU A 104 19.58 21.75 0.29
#